data_AF-A0A957DA71-F1
#
_entry.id   AF-A0A957DA71-F1
#
_cell.length_a   1.000
_cell.length_b   1.000
_cell.length_c   1.000
_cell.angle_alpha   90.00
_cell.angle_beta   90.00
_cell.angle_gamma   90.00
#
_symmetry.space_group_name_H-M   'P 1'
#
loop_
_entity.id
_entity.type
_entity.pdbx_description
1 polymer ?
#
loop_
_entity_poly.entity_id
_entity_poly.type
_entity_poly.pdbx_seq_one_letter_code
_entity_poly.pdbx_strand_id
1 'polypeptide(L)' 'GHVGQVVLGRLADQSVMVLQGRTHFYEGYPISQVTLAMRVMKLLGVRTLIVTNAAGGINASFTPGDLMLIKD' A
#
# COMPACT_ATOMS: atom_id res chain seq x y z
N GLY A 1 2.50 -7.54 11.75
CA GLY A 1 2.25 -6.29 11.00
C GLY A 1 2.43 -6.46 9.50
N HIS A 2 3.55 -7.03 9.05
CA HIS A 2 3.89 -7.14 7.63
C HIS A 2 4.28 -8.59 7.33
N VAL A 3 3.43 -9.32 6.61
CA VAL A 3 3.62 -10.77 6.33
C VAL A 3 4.72 -10.99 5.29
N GLY A 4 4.87 -10.05 4.35
CA GLY A 4 5.95 -10.08 3.36
C GLY A 4 5.66 -10.98 2.17
N GLN A 5 4.41 -11.00 1.69
CA GLN A 5 4.01 -11.81 0.54
C GLN A 5 3.21 -11.02 -0.51
N VAL A 6 3.26 -11.51 -1.75
CA VAL A 6 2.39 -11.09 -2.84
C VAL A 6 1.26 -12.09 -2.95
N VAL A 7 0.02 -11.61 -2.90
CA VAL A 7 -1.18 -12.42 -3.10
C VAL A 7 -1.82 -12.03 -4.43
N LEU A 8 -1.97 -13.00 -5.33
CA LEU A 8 -2.72 -12.84 -6.58
C LEU A 8 -4.09 -13.48 -6.39
N GLY A 9 -5.15 -12.81 -6.86
CA GLY A 9 -6.50 -13.34 -6.69
C GLY A 9 -7.57 -12.50 -7.37
N ARG A 10 -8.83 -12.76 -6.99
CA ARG A 10 -9.98 -11.96 -7.40
C ARG A 10 -10.63 -11.31 -6.18
N LEU A 11 -11.00 -10.04 -6.30
CA LEU A 11 -11.75 -9.29 -5.31
C LEU A 11 -12.86 -8.51 -6.02
N ALA A 12 -14.12 -8.74 -5.64
CA ALA A 12 -15.29 -8.15 -6.31
C ALA A 12 -15.20 -8.27 -7.85
N ASP A 13 -14.92 -9.50 -8.31
CA ASP A 13 -14.72 -9.85 -9.72
C ASP A 13 -13.52 -9.21 -10.44
N GLN A 14 -12.73 -8.37 -9.77
CA GLN A 14 -11.51 -7.78 -10.34
C GLN A 14 -10.29 -8.64 -10.03
N SER A 15 -9.43 -8.84 -11.03
CA SER A 15 -8.10 -9.43 -10.81
C SER A 15 -7.24 -8.45 -10.02
N VAL A 16 -6.66 -8.90 -8.90
CA VAL A 16 -5.88 -8.06 -8.00
C VAL A 16 -4.53 -8.69 -7.67
N MET A 17 -3.55 -7.83 -7.42
CA MET A 17 -2.25 -8.15 -6.82
C MET A 17 -2.13 -7.37 -5.52
N VAL A 18 -2.10 -8.07 -4.39
CA VAL A 18 -2.06 -7.47 -3.05
C VAL A 18 -0.68 -7.70 -2.44
N LEU A 19 -0.05 -6.62 -1.97
CA LEU A 19 1.14 -6.70 -1.13
C LEU A 19 0.68 -6.82 0.33
N GLN A 20 0.80 -8.01 0.92
CA GLN A 20 0.47 -8.21 2.33
C GLN A 20 1.65 -7.80 3.21
N GLY A 21 1.83 -6.50 3.31
CA GLY A 21 3.00 -5.85 3.88
C GLY A 21 3.72 -5.01 2.85
N ARG A 22 4.51 -4.07 3.35
CA ARG A 22 5.39 -3.17 2.60
C ARG A 22 6.69 -2.99 3.37
N THR A 23 7.74 -2.61 2.67
CA THR A 23 8.97 -2.12 3.30
C THR A 23 8.87 -0.62 3.52
N HIS A 24 9.58 -0.13 4.53
CA HIS A 24 9.66 1.28 4.86
C HIS A 24 11.09 1.77 4.78
N PHE A 25 11.23 3.07 4.51
CA PHE A 25 12.54 3.70 4.43
C PHE A 25 13.33 3.62 5.75
N TYR A 26 12.63 3.76 6.89
CA TYR A 26 13.26 3.69 8.21
C TYR A 26 13.84 2.31 8.55
N GLU A 27 13.52 1.27 7.77
CA GLU A 27 14.11 -0.07 7.92
C GLU A 27 15.51 -0.15 7.28
N GLY A 28 16.03 0.95 6.71
CA GLY A 28 17.38 1.07 6.15
C GLY A 28 17.46 0.80 4.64
N TYR A 29 16.33 0.55 3.99
CA TYR A 29 16.30 0.32 2.54
C TYR A 29 16.35 1.63 1.75
N PRO A 30 17.11 1.70 0.64
CA PRO A 30 17.03 2.83 -0.26
C PRO A 30 15.63 2.94 -0.89
N ILE A 31 15.20 4.16 -1.23
CA ILE A 31 13.86 4.42 -1.82
C ILE A 31 13.61 3.59 -3.09
N SER A 32 14.66 3.30 -3.85
CA SER A 32 14.58 2.43 -5.04
C SER A 32 14.11 1.01 -4.71
N GLN A 33 14.47 0.47 -3.54
CA GLN A 33 14.00 -0.83 -3.06
C GLN A 33 12.61 -0.73 -2.45
N VAL A 34 12.34 0.32 -1.65
CA VAL A 34 11.01 0.56 -1.06
C VAL A 34 9.92 0.64 -2.14
N THR A 35 10.24 1.23 -3.29
CA THR A 35 9.29 1.44 -4.39
C THR A 35 9.34 0.37 -5.48
N LEU A 36 10.20 -0.66 -5.35
CA LEU A 36 10.44 -1.66 -6.39
C LEU A 36 9.15 -2.38 -6.83
N ALA A 37 8.31 -2.76 -5.86
CA ALA A 37 7.08 -3.49 -6.13
C ALA A 37 6.13 -2.72 -7.06
N MET A 38 6.14 -1.39 -7.03
CA MET A 38 5.30 -0.56 -7.90
C MET A 38 5.72 -0.68 -9.37
N ARG A 39 7.05 -0.74 -9.62
CA ARG A 39 7.59 -0.92 -10.97
C ARG A 39 7.29 -2.32 -11.50
N VAL A 40 7.40 -3.34 -10.64
CA VAL A 40 7.03 -4.72 -10.97
C VAL A 40 5.53 -4.80 -11.33
N MET A 41 4.65 -4.24 -10.50
CA MET A 41 3.22 -4.17 -10.77
C MET A 41 2.91 -3.49 -12.11
N LYS A 42 3.59 -2.37 -12.41
CA LYS A 42 3.45 -1.67 -13.69
C LYS A 42 3.84 -2.54 -14.87
N LEU A 43 4.95 -3.28 -14.78
CA LEU A 43 5.41 -4.20 -15.83
C LEU A 43 4.46 -5.39 -16.01
N LEU A 44 3.80 -5.83 -14.94
CA LEU A 44 2.76 -6.86 -14.97
C LEU A 44 1.39 -6.35 -15.46
N GLY A 45 1.29 -5.08 -15.86
CA GLY A 45 0.10 -4.50 -16.47
C GLY A 45 -0.91 -3.90 -15.49
N VAL A 46 -0.56 -3.76 -14.21
CA VAL A 46 -1.41 -3.03 -13.24
C VAL A 46 -1.51 -1.56 -13.66
N ARG A 47 -2.75 -1.07 -13.73
CA ARG A 47 -3.07 0.32 -14.15
C ARG A 47 -3.51 1.21 -13.01
N THR A 48 -4.06 0.61 -11.95
CA THR A 48 -4.58 1.32 -10.78
C THR A 48 -3.88 0.80 -9.55
N LEU A 49 -3.36 1.72 -8.74
CA LEU A 49 -2.75 1.41 -7.45
C LEU A 49 -3.66 1.93 -6.35
N ILE A 50 -4.00 1.06 -5.40
CA ILE A 50 -4.64 1.43 -4.14
C ILE A 50 -3.58 1.34 -3.05
N VAL A 51 -3.38 2.43 -2.31
CA VAL A 51 -2.45 2.48 -1.17
C VAL A 51 -3.22 2.56 0.13
N THR A 52 -2.75 1.82 1.13
CA THR A 52 -3.31 1.84 2.49
C THR A 52 -2.18 1.99 3.50
N ASN A 53 -2.45 2.71 4.58
CA ASN A 53 -1.53 2.83 5.71
C ASN A 53 -2.31 3.07 7.01
N ALA A 54 -1.61 2.96 8.13
CA ALA A 54 -2.04 3.54 9.38
C ALA A 54 -1.33 4.89 9.55
N ALA A 55 -2.06 5.89 10.04
CA ALA A 55 -1.56 7.23 10.29
C ALA A 55 -2.10 7.76 11.62
N GLY A 56 -1.35 8.67 12.25
CA GLY A 56 -1.86 9.49 13.35
C GLY A 56 -2.61 10.70 12.78
N GLY A 57 -3.85 10.91 13.24
CA GLY A 57 -4.66 12.07 12.86
C GLY A 57 -4.25 13.32 13.65
N ILE A 58 -3.81 14.37 12.96
CA ILE A 58 -3.52 15.68 13.57
C ILE A 58 -4.71 16.64 13.52
N ASN A 59 -5.71 16.34 12.67
CA ASN A 59 -6.97 17.06 12.68
C ASN A 59 -7.76 16.64 13.93
N ALA A 60 -8.09 17.60 14.79
CA ALA A 60 -8.77 17.36 16.06
C ALA A 60 -10.16 16.73 15.93
N SER A 61 -10.76 16.74 14.74
CA SER A 61 -12.03 16.05 14.46
C SER A 61 -11.89 14.55 14.18
N PHE A 62 -10.67 14.05 13.92
CA PHE A 62 -10.44 12.64 13.65
C PHE A 62 -10.37 11.83 14.93
N THR A 63 -10.89 10.61 14.86
CA THR A 63 -10.91 9.64 15.95
C THR A 63 -10.30 8.30 15.50
N PRO A 64 -9.77 7.47 16.42
CA PRO A 64 -9.24 6.17 16.06
C PRO A 64 -10.28 5.30 15.35
N GLY A 65 -9.92 4.79 14.16
CA GLY A 65 -10.81 3.97 13.33
C GLY A 65 -11.40 4.72 12.13
N ASP A 66 -11.27 6.05 12.07
CA ASP A 66 -11.73 6.82 10.92
C ASP A 66 -10.99 6.45 9.64
N LEU A 67 -11.74 6.38 8.54
CA LEU A 67 -11.19 6.24 7.20
C LEU A 67 -11.02 7.63 6.59
N MET A 68 -9.78 7.96 6.25
CA MET A 68 -9.42 9.22 5.60
C MET A 68 -8.98 8.96 4.16
N LEU A 69 -9.65 9.63 3.20
CA LEU A 69 -9.15 9.69 1.83
C LEU A 69 -7.91 10.59 1.77
N ILE A 70 -6.84 10.11 1.15
CA ILE A 70 -5.68 10.95 0.85
C ILE A 70 -6.07 11.87 -0.30
N LYS A 71 -6.25 13.15 0.02
CA LYS A 71 -6.53 14.22 -0.94
C LYS A 71 -5.63 15.41 -0.60
N ASP A 72 -5.07 15.99 -1.64
CA ASP A 72 -4.28 17.23 -1.63
C ASP A 72 -4.81 18.12 -2.77
#